data_AF-A0AAV4T6S0-F1
#
_entry.id   AF-A0AAV4T6S0-F1
#
_cell.length_a   1.000
_cell.length_b   1.000
_cell.length_c   1.000
_cell.angle_alpha   90.00
_cell.angle_beta   90.00
_cell.angle_gamma   90.00
#
_symmetry.space_group_name_H-M   'P 1'
#
loop_
_entity.id
_entity.type
_entity.pdbx_description
1 polymer ?
#
loop_
_entity_poly.entity_id
_entity_poly.type
_entity_poly.pdbx_seq_one_letter_code
_entity_poly.pdbx_strand_id
1 'polypeptide(L)'
;MPPLKSRYCPPGFSDTLSPDGDTILGSWRQEKCALKTAGRFGSNMPTKSAAQLRENFMEYFCSVGQLEWQDHSVLDTGRAY
;
A
#
# COMPACT_ATOMS: atom_id res chain seq x y z
N MET A 1 -6.92 26.95 -0.18
CA MET A 1 -5.63 26.47 -0.69
C MET A 1 -5.90 25.33 -1.67
N PRO A 2 -5.32 25.29 -2.88
CA PRO A 2 -5.43 24.11 -3.72
C PRO A 2 -4.69 22.95 -3.03
N PRO A 3 -5.14 21.68 -3.20
CA PRO A 3 -4.44 20.55 -2.62
C PRO A 3 -3.03 20.50 -3.18
N LEU A 4 -2.04 20.37 -2.30
CA LEU A 4 -0.66 20.10 -2.70
C LEU A 4 -0.72 18.89 -3.63
N LYS A 5 -0.30 19.06 -4.90
CA LYS A 5 -0.16 17.94 -5.84
C LYS A 5 0.88 16.99 -5.24
N SER A 6 0.42 16.04 -4.43
CA SER A 6 1.22 14.92 -3.96
C SER A 6 1.64 14.18 -5.23
N ARG A 7 2.87 14.41 -5.68
CA ARG A 7 3.43 13.60 -6.75
C ARG A 7 3.53 12.20 -6.16
N TYR A 8 2.76 11.28 -6.72
CA TYR A 8 2.73 9.87 -6.33
C TYR A 8 4.14 9.25 -6.18
N CYS A 9 5.13 9.77 -6.91
CA CYS A 9 6.54 9.41 -6.77
C CYS A 9 7.40 10.68 -6.85
N PRO A 10 7.81 11.28 -5.71
CA PRO A 10 8.75 12.40 -5.72
C PRO A 10 10.16 11.93 -6.17
N PRO A 11 11.02 12.83 -6.71
CA PRO A 11 12.39 12.48 -7.08
C PRO A 11 13.17 11.91 -5.89
N GLY A 12 13.89 10.81 -6.10
CA GLY A 12 14.60 10.10 -5.04
C GLY A 12 13.71 9.21 -4.17
N PHE A 13 12.41 9.13 -4.44
CA PHE A 13 11.51 8.22 -3.73
C PHE A 13 11.80 6.77 -4.07
N SER A 14 11.92 6.41 -5.35
CA SER A 14 12.25 5.06 -5.82
C SER A 14 13.75 4.84 -5.96
N ASP A 15 14.17 3.59 -6.04
CA ASP A 15 15.55 3.26 -6.42
C ASP A 15 15.84 3.78 -7.83
N THR A 16 17.08 4.23 -8.05
CA THR A 16 17.57 4.69 -9.36
C THR A 16 18.95 4.10 -9.64
N LEU A 17 19.38 4.15 -10.90
CA LEU A 17 20.72 3.70 -11.29
C LEU A 17 21.63 4.91 -11.46
N SER A 18 22.81 4.84 -10.87
CA SER A 18 23.94 5.71 -11.14
C SER A 18 24.43 5.49 -12.58
N PRO A 19 25.06 6.50 -13.23
CA PRO A 19 25.75 6.31 -14.51
C PRO A 19 26.76 5.15 -14.51
N ASP A 20 27.34 4.83 -13.35
CA ASP A 20 28.32 3.75 -13.17
C ASP A 20 27.67 2.36 -13.01
N GLY A 21 26.33 2.28 -13.05
CA GLY A 21 25.57 1.05 -12.88
C GLY A 21 25.21 0.70 -11.44
N ASP A 22 25.66 1.50 -10.47
CA ASP A 22 25.32 1.32 -9.05
C ASP A 22 23.86 1.66 -8.76
N THR A 23 23.25 0.96 -7.79
CA THR A 23 21.89 1.27 -7.34
C THR A 23 21.91 2.36 -6.27
N ILE A 24 21.31 3.50 -6.57
CA ILE A 24 21.02 4.57 -5.61
C ILE A 24 19.68 4.25 -4.94
N LEU A 25 19.72 3.97 -3.64
CA LEU A 25 18.54 3.58 -2.86
C LEU A 25 17.57 4.75 -2.69
N GLY A 26 16.29 4.51 -2.98
CA GLY A 26 15.24 5.50 -2.81
C GLY A 26 14.79 5.65 -1.35
N SER A 27 14.18 6.78 -1.02
CA SER A 27 13.69 7.08 0.33
C SER A 27 12.62 6.11 0.82
N TRP A 28 11.88 5.46 -0.08
CA TRP A 28 10.86 4.45 0.26
C TRP A 28 11.39 3.30 1.12
N ARG A 29 12.70 2.99 1.04
CA ARG A 29 13.34 1.95 1.85
C ARG A 29 13.54 2.34 3.31
N GLN A 30 13.57 3.64 3.59
CA GLN A 30 13.70 4.19 4.94
C GLN A 30 12.34 4.40 5.60
N GLU A 31 11.27 4.41 4.81
CA GLU A 31 9.92 4.51 5.32
C GLU A 31 9.55 3.22 6.07
N LYS A 32 8.96 3.40 7.25
CA LYS A 32 8.41 2.27 7.99
C LYS A 32 7.23 1.74 7.20
N CYS A 33 7.41 0.56 6.60
CA CYS A 33 6.30 -0.14 5.95
C CYS A 33 5.25 -0.46 7.01
N ALA A 34 4.08 0.16 6.90
CA ALA A 34 2.95 -0.09 7.80
C ALA A 34 2.22 -1.41 7.46
N LEU A 35 2.58 -2.07 6.35
CA LEU A 35 2.12 -3.43 6.07
C LEU A 35 2.82 -4.44 6.98
N LYS A 36 2.02 -5.25 7.66
CA LYS A 36 2.50 -6.34 8.52
C LYS A 36 3.18 -7.42 7.66
N THR A 37 4.34 -7.91 8.09
CA THR A 37 4.99 -9.06 7.46
C THR A 37 4.06 -10.27 7.53
N ALA A 38 3.84 -10.93 6.39
CA ALA A 38 2.93 -12.08 6.31
C ALA A 38 3.45 -13.32 7.08
N GLY A 39 4.74 -13.35 7.43
CA GLY A 39 5.36 -14.44 8.19
C GLY A 39 5.51 -15.72 7.37
N ARG A 40 5.89 -16.81 8.04
CA ARG A 40 6.05 -18.12 7.41
C ARG A 40 4.72 -18.88 7.50
N PHE A 41 4.08 -19.11 6.35
CA PHE A 41 2.87 -19.91 6.29
C PHE A 41 3.22 -21.39 6.09
N GLY A 42 2.74 -22.24 7.00
CA GLY A 42 2.83 -23.69 6.83
C GLY A 42 1.75 -24.22 5.88
N SER A 43 2.08 -25.23 5.07
CA SER A 43 1.16 -25.81 4.08
C SER A 43 -0.09 -26.48 4.67
N ASN A 44 -0.15 -26.66 5.99
CA ASN A 44 -1.22 -27.39 6.66
C ASN A 44 -2.42 -26.52 7.03
N MET A 45 -2.33 -25.18 6.87
CA MET A 45 -3.42 -24.25 7.23
C MET A 45 -3.60 -23.13 6.18
N PRO A 46 -3.76 -23.45 4.88
CA PRO A 46 -3.85 -22.44 3.83
C PRO A 46 -5.08 -21.53 4.01
N THR A 47 -6.24 -22.09 4.38
CA THR A 47 -7.48 -21.33 4.57
C THR A 47 -7.37 -20.32 5.72
N LYS A 48 -6.83 -20.73 6.87
CA LYS A 48 -6.65 -19.85 8.04
C LYS A 48 -5.62 -18.76 7.76
N SER A 49 -4.55 -19.11 7.06
CA SER A 49 -3.50 -18.18 6.64
C SER A 49 -4.04 -17.12 5.68
N ALA A 50 -4.82 -17.53 4.68
CA ALA A 50 -5.46 -16.63 3.74
C ALA A 50 -6.48 -15.70 4.43
N ALA A 51 -7.28 -16.23 5.38
CA ALA A 51 -8.19 -15.42 6.17
C ALA A 51 -7.44 -14.36 6.98
N GLN A 52 -6.36 -14.73 7.68
CA GLN A 52 -5.55 -13.77 8.43
C GLN A 52 -4.92 -12.70 7.54
N LEU A 53 -4.41 -13.09 6.37
CA LEU A 53 -3.82 -12.15 5.41
C LEU A 53 -4.87 -11.16 4.89
N ARG A 54 -6.09 -11.64 4.61
CA ARG A 54 -7.23 -10.79 4.23
C ARG A 54 -7.54 -9.76 5.31
N GLU A 55 -7.65 -10.17 6.57
CA GLU A 55 -7.91 -9.26 7.69
C GLU A 55 -6.79 -8.23 7.84
N ASN A 56 -5.53 -8.64 7.72
CA ASN A 56 -4.38 -7.73 7.80
C ASN A 56 -4.41 -6.66 6.71
N PHE A 57 -4.77 -7.02 5.48
CA PHE A 57 -4.89 -6.05 4.39
C PHE A 57 -6.11 -5.15 4.56
N MET A 58 -7.25 -5.70 4.95
CA MET A 58 -8.45 -4.91 5.26
C MET A 58 -8.16 -3.86 6.33
N GLU A 59 -7.54 -4.26 7.44
CA GLU A 59 -7.16 -3.34 8.52
C GLU A 59 -6.25 -2.22 8.02
N TYR A 60 -5.27 -2.53 7.17
CA TYR A 60 -4.36 -1.53 6.60
C TYR A 60 -5.10 -0.54 5.69
N PHE A 61 -5.87 -1.03 4.71
CA PHE A 61 -6.56 -0.19 3.74
C PHE A 61 -7.75 0.59 4.32
N CYS A 62 -8.32 0.13 5.43
CA CYS A 62 -9.35 0.87 6.18
C CYS A 62 -8.76 1.78 7.28
N SER A 63 -7.44 1.94 7.36
CA SER A 63 -6.78 2.82 8.33
C SER A 63 -5.70 3.69 7.67
N VAL A 64 -4.43 3.36 7.89
CA VAL A 64 -3.26 4.14 7.44
C VAL A 64 -3.17 4.19 5.91
N GLY A 65 -3.64 3.13 5.24
CA GLY A 65 -3.65 3.01 3.77
C GLY A 65 -4.94 3.49 3.10
N GLN A 66 -5.86 4.12 3.84
CA GLN A 66 -7.10 4.62 3.28
C GLN A 66 -6.82 5.75 2.28
N LEU A 67 -7.45 5.67 1.11
CA LEU A 67 -7.33 6.68 0.06
C LEU A 67 -8.66 7.40 -0.08
N GLU A 68 -8.63 8.73 -0.18
CA GLU A 68 -9.81 9.61 -0.26
C GLU A 68 -10.84 9.20 -1.34
N TRP A 69 -10.41 8.58 -2.44
CA TRP A 69 -11.32 8.17 -3.52
C TRP A 69 -12.08 6.87 -3.22
N GLN A 70 -11.68 6.07 -2.22
CA GLN A 70 -12.32 4.79 -1.90
C GLN A 70 -13.76 4.97 -1.41
N ASP A 71 -14.04 6.03 -0.64
CA ASP A 71 -15.39 6.33 -0.15
C ASP A 71 -16.36 6.65 -1.29
N HIS A 72 -15.86 7.22 -2.38
CA HIS A 72 -16.68 7.53 -3.55
C HIS A 72 -17.11 6.26 -4.30
N SER A 73 -16.26 5.23 -4.35
CA SER A 73 -16.59 3.98 -5.05
C SER A 73 -17.57 3.08 -4.30
N VAL A 74 -17.64 3.18 -2.97
CA VAL A 74 -18.54 2.36 -2.13
C VAL A 74 -19.93 3.00 -2.03
N LEU A 75 -20.01 4.34 -1.99
CA LEU A 75 -21.27 5.07 -1.87
C LEU A 75 -22.04 5.25 -3.20
N ASP A 76 -21.42 5.02 -4.35
CA ASP A 76 -22.09 5.15 -5.67
C ASP A 76 -22.98 3.94 -6.03
N THR A 77 -23.07 2.92 -5.18
CA THR A 77 -23.98 1.78 -5.40
C THR A 77 -25.45 2.06 -5.04
N GLY A 78 -25.79 3.32 -4.78
CA GLY A 78 -27.11 3.74 -4.29
C GLY A 78 -27.93 4.66 -5.19
N ARG A 79 -27.63 4.82 -6.49
CA ARG A 79 -28.56 5.49 -7.41
C ARG A 79 -29.54 4.51 -8.02
N ALA A 80 -30.67 4.38 -7.34
CA ALA A 80 -31.91 3.83 -7.86
C ALA A 80 -32.29 4.52 -9.18
N TYR A 81 -32.52 3.71 -10.21
CA TYR A 81 -33.38 4.00 -11.35
C TYR A 81 -34.61 3.11 -11.24
#